data_AF-A0A357FA37-F1
#
_entry.id   AF-A0A357FA37-F1
#
_cell.length_a   1.000
_cell.length_b   1.000
_cell.length_c   1.000
_cell.angle_alpha   90.00
_cell.angle_beta   90.00
_cell.angle_gamma   90.00
#
_symmetry.space_group_name_H-M   'P 1'
#
loop_
_entity.id
_entity.type
_entity.pdbx_description
1 polymer ?
#
loop_
_entity_poly.entity_id
_entity_poly.type
_entity_poly.pdbx_seq_one_letter_code
_entity_poly.pdbx_strand_id
1 'polypeptide(L)' 'MAAELKESFDVETELLSGERGDFEVIVDGEKVFSKKKLSRFPEPGEVTQLIRQ' A
#
# COMPACT_ATOMS: atom_id res chain seq x y z
N MET A 1 -2.29 1.62 -8.28
CA MET A 1 -1.78 1.81 -6.90
C MET A 1 -0.31 2.24 -6.85
N ALA A 2 0.68 1.44 -7.28
CA ALA A 2 2.07 1.91 -7.30
C ALA A 2 2.27 3.22 -8.10
N ALA A 3 1.68 3.29 -9.30
CA ALA A 3 1.67 4.51 -10.11
C ALA A 3 0.95 5.69 -9.43
N GLU A 4 -0.15 5.42 -8.72
CA GLU A 4 -0.95 6.44 -8.02
C GLU A 4 -0.20 7.03 -6.81
N LEU A 5 0.51 6.18 -6.06
CA LEU A 5 1.35 6.59 -4.94
C LEU A 5 2.53 7.44 -5.42
N LYS A 6 3.16 7.05 -6.53
CA LYS A 6 4.22 7.83 -7.16
C LYS A 6 3.70 9.21 -7.61
N GLU A 7 2.53 9.27 -8.22
CA GLU A 7 1.93 10.56 -8.64
C GLU A 7 1.50 11.43 -7.45
N SER A 8 0.99 10.81 -6.37
CA SER A 8 0.43 11.52 -5.22
C SER A 8 1.45 11.98 -4.17
N PHE A 9 2.57 11.27 -4.03
CA PHE A 9 3.57 11.51 -2.99
C PHE A 9 5.00 11.66 -3.52
N ASP A 10 5.22 11.53 -4.83
CA ASP A 10 6.56 11.54 -5.44
C ASP A 10 7.53 10.52 -4.81
N VAL A 11 7.00 9.40 -4.31
CA VAL A 11 7.76 8.34 -3.64
C VAL A 11 8.15 7.23 -4.62
N GLU A 12 9.32 6.64 -4.40
CA GLU A 12 9.67 5.37 -5.04
C GLU A 12 8.85 4.24 -4.40
N THR A 13 8.15 3.48 -5.24
CA THR A 13 7.39 2.31 -4.82
C THR A 13 8.08 1.06 -5.33
N GLU A 14 8.47 0.17 -4.40
CA GLU A 14 9.00 -1.13 -4.73
C GLU A 14 7.92 -2.20 -4.55
N LEU A 15 7.68 -2.98 -5.59
CA LEU A 15 6.72 -4.09 -5.51
C LEU A 15 7.48 -5.36 -5.11
N LEU A 16 7.48 -5.64 -3.81
CA LEU A 16 8.05 -6.87 -3.28
C LEU A 16 7.05 -8.02 -3.49
N SER A 17 7.37 -8.93 -4.41
CA SER A 17 6.61 -10.17 -4.61
C SER A 17 6.80 -11.09 -3.41
N GLY A 18 5.89 -11.02 -2.44
CA GLY A 18 5.87 -11.92 -1.28
C GLY A 18 5.38 -13.33 -1.62
N GLU A 19 5.71 -14.31 -0.78
CA GLU A 19 5.17 -15.65 -0.87
C GLU A 19 3.70 -15.69 -0.39
N ARG A 20 2.81 -16.37 -1.13
CA ARG A 20 1.40 -16.64 -0.80
C ARG A 20 0.40 -15.47 -0.87
N GLY A 21 0.55 -14.54 -1.81
CA GLY A 21 -0.54 -13.61 -2.16
C GLY A 21 -0.89 -12.60 -1.07
N ASP A 22 0.07 -12.36 -0.19
CA ASP A 22 0.04 -11.30 0.81
C ASP A 22 0.16 -9.94 0.12
N PHE A 23 -0.58 -8.96 0.65
CA PHE A 23 -0.48 -7.59 0.20
C PHE A 23 -0.41 -6.71 1.44
N GLU A 24 0.75 -6.11 1.67
CA GLU A 24 1.02 -5.21 2.80
C GLU A 24 1.55 -3.90 2.26
N VAL A 25 1.10 -2.79 2.85
CA VAL A 25 1.64 -1.46 2.57
C VAL A 25 2.29 -0.96 3.84
N ILE A 26 3.56 -0.60 3.72
CA ILE A 26 4.39 -0.08 4.80
C ILE A 26 4.88 1.31 4.35
N VAL A 27 4.70 2.31 5.21
CA VAL A 27 5.18 3.67 4.99
C VAL A 27 5.98 4.08 6.22
N ASP A 28 7.20 4.59 6.03
CA ASP A 28 8.12 4.97 7.11
C ASP A 28 8.37 3.88 8.17
N GLY A 29 8.29 2.60 7.76
CA GLY A 29 8.43 1.45 8.66
C GLY A 29 7.15 1.04 9.39
N GLU A 30 6.06 1.78 9.22
CA GLU A 30 4.75 1.48 9.80
C GLU A 30 3.80 0.82 8.80
N LYS A 31 3.15 -0.26 9.25
CA LYS A 31 2.20 -1.02 8.41
C LYS A 31 0.85 -0.32 8.39
N VAL A 32 0.60 0.45 7.34
CA VAL A 32 -0.66 1.20 7.14
C VAL A 32 -1.78 0.34 6.55
N PHE A 33 -1.45 -0.75 5.83
CA PHE A 33 -2.45 -1.64 5.24
C PHE A 33 -2.01 -3.10 5.23
N SER A 34 -2.94 -4.03 5.46
CA SER A 34 -2.70 -5.48 5.32
C SER A 34 -3.94 -6.19 4.79
N LYS A 35 -3.84 -6.73 3.58
CA LYS A 35 -4.87 -7.58 2.96
C LYS A 35 -5.16 -8.82 3.80
N LYS A 36 -4.17 -9.38 4.51
CA LYS A 36 -4.40 -10.52 5.41
C LYS A 36 -5.39 -10.16 6.52
N LYS A 37 -5.30 -8.94 7.05
CA LYS A 37 -6.17 -8.44 8.11
C LYS A 37 -7.58 -8.10 7.61
N LEU A 38 -7.67 -7.53 6.41
CA LEU A 38 -8.94 -7.04 5.84
C LEU A 38 -9.61 -8.05 4.89
N SER A 39 -8.93 -9.14 4.55
CA SER A 39 -9.33 -10.15 3.56
C SER A 39 -9.77 -9.58 2.20
N ARG A 40 -9.32 -8.37 1.86
CA ARG A 40 -9.62 -7.68 0.60
C ARG A 40 -8.44 -6.85 0.12
N PHE A 41 -8.44 -6.54 -1.17
CA PHE A 41 -7.54 -5.51 -1.71
C PHE A 41 -8.05 -4.12 -1.30
N PRO A 42 -7.14 -3.14 -1.16
CA PRO A 42 -7.55 -1.77 -0.95
C PRO A 42 -8.27 -1.23 -2.19
N GLU A 43 -9.20 -0.31 -1.96
CA GLU A 43 -9.84 0.43 -3.04
C GLU A 43 -8.87 1.48 -3.63
N PRO A 44 -9.07 1.90 -4.89
CA PRO A 44 -8.30 3.00 -5.48
C PRO A 44 -8.42 4.26 -4.58
N GLY A 45 -7.31 4.90 -4.23
CA GLY A 45 -7.30 6.04 -3.30
C GLY A 45 -7.27 5.70 -1.81
N GLU A 46 -7.64 4.49 -1.38
CA GLU A 46 -7.72 4.13 0.05
C GLU A 46 -6.35 4.21 0.72
N VAL A 47 -5.33 3.61 0.10
CA VAL A 47 -3.96 3.63 0.61
C VAL A 47 -3.42 5.07 0.65
N THR A 48 -3.69 5.85 -0.39
CA THR A 48 -3.30 7.27 -0.47
C THR A 48 -3.93 8.09 0.65
N GLN A 49 -5.18 7.82 1.01
CA GLN A 49 -5.83 8.47 2.16
C GLN A 49 -5.24 8.05 3.50
N LEU A 50 -4.94 6.75 3.67
CA LEU A 50 -4.32 6.23 4.90
C LEU A 50 -2.93 6.83 5.15
N ILE A 51 -2.20 7.17 4.09
CA ILE A 51 -0.86 7.79 4.19
C ILE A 51 -0.94 9.31 4.48
N ARG A 52 -2.03 9.99 4.09
CA ARG A 52 -2.21 11.44 4.31
C ARG A 52 -2.70 11.81 5.71
N GLN A 53 -3.16 10.85 6.51
CA GLN A 53 -3.57 11.08 7.90
C GLN A 53 -2.35 11.23 8.80
#